data_AF-A0A3D4B0J6-F1
#
_entry.id   AF-A0A3D4B0J6-F1
#
_cell.length_a   1.000
_cell.length_b   1.000
_cell.length_c   1.000
_cell.angle_alpha   90.00
_cell.angle_beta   90.00
_cell.angle_gamma   90.00
#
_symmetry.space_group_name_H-M   'P 1'
#
loop_
_entity.id
_entity.type
_entity.pdbx_description
1 polymer ?
#
loop_
_entity_poly.entity_id
_entity_poly.type
_entity_poly.pdbx_seq_one_letter_code
_entity_poly.pdbx_strand_id
1 'polypeptide(L)'
;MQIEMLYYPQAVREDMGPTATIPYSHYWTFNHEENHDNFAGADHLDFDYQLSGMESELVSGADSKYNIDDIIQSRTAHDVRMRDAVTNTGWPLVQPFEAAPLRAGSVVLYSHNTFHRGNHRRDDWRTWQDNPRFMWRFWLYRTTDPVSAGSAPPAEVHWNSPGMDPLTNIDLSEAGEDITVVWRYHHYWMKTGQTPPPRPGISVISPEERKKEADRLFAQLHAKYDEAEPARIGAAYKLASMGDTALAVRLMGQALYDDRESVRRAATYGLIAVGPDATNTFLEATTSPVKWVRKGGVYALGDASPLNDEVLQAVITRLRTDPSVYIRSVAAGTLGCLGRRAIGTSVGESLVPACLNALVQSLSREENRLCMSRAQGRSIKFVRPTDDCDVCEGNGIDYGLARFEPVRSAVRENALWSIVILCSHGTKIIGSALESTVVALKEVIREDKNVICVGFAMDALNRLANLRPEDEEALPLVIDLQKNLPKILEESPMQSWEALVRGGLNAGKLSDYQLPSQ
;
A
#
# COMPACT_ATOMS: atom_id res chain seq x y z
N MET A 1 5.60 1.88 -3.18
CA MET A 1 5.78 0.80 -2.17
C MET A 1 5.69 1.39 -0.78
N GLN A 2 4.82 0.83 0.07
CA GLN A 2 4.72 1.13 1.50
C GLN A 2 5.53 0.09 2.27
N ILE A 3 6.38 0.55 3.18
CA ILE A 3 7.16 -0.27 4.11
C ILE A 3 6.64 0.03 5.51
N GLU A 4 6.38 -1.03 6.27
CA GLU A 4 6.11 -0.95 7.70
C GLU A 4 7.42 -0.93 8.46
N MET A 5 7.57 0.06 9.35
CA MET A 5 8.68 0.15 10.28
C MET A 5 8.15 0.02 11.70
N LEU A 6 8.54 -1.05 12.38
CA LEU A 6 8.19 -1.28 13.77
C LEU A 6 9.41 -1.01 14.65
N TYR A 7 9.33 0.01 15.49
CA TYR A 7 10.38 0.34 16.45
C TYR A 7 10.05 -0.22 17.82
N TYR A 8 11.00 -0.96 18.38
CA TYR A 8 10.91 -1.60 19.70
C TYR A 8 11.88 -0.91 20.67
N PRO A 9 11.41 0.02 21.52
CA PRO A 9 12.26 0.71 22.48
C PRO A 9 12.77 -0.20 23.61
N GLN A 10 12.18 -1.38 23.77
CA GLN A 10 12.53 -2.40 24.75
C GLN A 10 13.00 -3.71 24.08
N ALA A 11 13.66 -4.58 24.84
CA ALA A 11 13.99 -5.92 24.36
C ALA A 11 12.72 -6.76 24.16
N VAL A 12 12.70 -7.58 23.10
CA VAL A 12 11.60 -8.51 22.80
C VAL A 12 12.18 -9.91 22.72
N ARG A 13 11.88 -10.74 23.70
CA ARG A 13 12.27 -12.15 23.72
C ARG A 13 11.33 -12.98 22.86
N GLU A 14 11.75 -14.17 22.49
CA GLU A 14 10.93 -15.12 21.71
C GLU A 14 9.60 -15.42 22.41
N ASP A 15 9.58 -15.60 23.73
CA ASP A 15 8.37 -15.88 24.51
C ASP A 15 7.42 -14.68 24.69
N MET A 16 7.82 -13.47 24.30
CA MET A 16 6.97 -12.28 24.40
C MET A 16 5.97 -12.14 23.25
N GLY A 17 5.91 -13.09 22.32
CA GLY A 17 4.99 -13.06 21.18
C GLY A 17 5.27 -11.88 20.25
N PRO A 18 6.41 -11.85 19.56
CA PRO A 18 6.77 -10.77 18.65
C PRO A 18 5.80 -10.64 17.46
N THR A 19 5.99 -9.60 16.65
CA THR A 19 5.30 -9.52 15.35
C THR A 19 5.72 -10.70 14.49
N ALA A 20 4.73 -11.40 13.93
CA ALA A 20 4.93 -12.45 12.95
C ALA A 20 4.55 -11.95 11.57
N THR A 21 5.32 -12.34 10.56
CA THR A 21 5.02 -12.14 9.14
C THR A 21 5.06 -13.47 8.41
N ILE A 22 4.48 -13.54 7.22
CA ILE A 22 4.69 -14.64 6.28
C ILE A 22 5.61 -14.11 5.19
N PRO A 23 6.92 -14.40 5.24
CA PRO A 23 7.87 -13.89 4.27
C PRO A 23 7.44 -14.18 2.82
N TYR A 24 7.78 -13.26 1.92
CA TYR A 24 7.51 -13.35 0.48
C TYR A 24 6.03 -13.38 0.06
N SER A 25 5.09 -13.14 0.98
CA SER A 25 3.65 -13.12 0.70
C SER A 25 3.07 -11.82 0.12
N HIS A 26 3.91 -10.85 -0.26
CA HIS A 26 3.53 -9.50 -0.66
C HIS A 26 2.56 -9.37 -1.86
N TYR A 27 2.29 -10.46 -2.57
CA TYR A 27 1.41 -10.54 -3.74
C TYR A 27 0.39 -11.67 -3.65
N TRP A 28 0.37 -12.40 -2.55
CA TRP A 28 -0.61 -13.43 -2.29
C TRP A 28 -1.74 -12.77 -1.50
N THR A 29 -2.98 -13.13 -1.83
CA THR A 29 -4.15 -12.75 -1.06
C THR A 29 -5.04 -13.98 -0.94
N PHE A 30 -5.82 -14.01 0.12
CA PHE A 30 -6.82 -15.03 0.36
C PHE A 30 -8.17 -14.33 0.25
N ASN A 31 -8.82 -14.50 -0.90
CA ASN A 31 -9.90 -13.62 -1.31
C ASN A 31 -11.24 -14.06 -0.71
N HIS A 32 -11.73 -13.33 0.29
CA HIS A 32 -13.09 -13.50 0.81
C HIS A 32 -14.15 -12.76 -0.02
N GLU A 33 -13.74 -11.97 -1.01
CA GLU A 33 -14.62 -11.22 -1.90
C GLU A 33 -15.10 -12.10 -3.07
N GLU A 34 -15.97 -13.07 -2.81
CA GLU A 34 -16.45 -13.96 -3.88
C GLU A 34 -17.44 -13.28 -4.84
N ASN A 35 -18.14 -12.20 -4.45
CA ASN A 35 -19.27 -11.65 -5.22
C ASN A 35 -19.38 -10.11 -5.22
N HIS A 36 -18.28 -9.38 -5.43
CA HIS A 36 -18.24 -7.93 -5.68
C HIS A 36 -18.73 -6.99 -4.57
N ASP A 37 -19.46 -7.48 -3.56
CA ASP A 37 -20.18 -6.67 -2.55
C ASP A 37 -20.06 -7.19 -1.10
N ASN A 38 -19.31 -8.27 -0.86
CA ASN A 38 -18.97 -8.75 0.49
C ASN A 38 -17.48 -8.51 0.73
N PHE A 39 -17.16 -7.41 1.41
CA PHE A 39 -15.81 -7.08 1.85
C PHE A 39 -15.71 -7.43 3.33
N ALA A 40 -14.89 -8.41 3.69
CA ALA A 40 -14.36 -8.40 5.06
C ALA A 40 -13.34 -7.27 5.12
N GLY A 41 -13.37 -6.43 6.16
CA GLY A 41 -12.48 -5.24 6.28
C GLY A 41 -10.99 -5.53 6.04
N ALA A 42 -10.58 -6.78 6.27
CA ALA A 42 -9.23 -7.28 6.03
C ALA A 42 -9.24 -8.65 5.32
N ASP A 43 -8.18 -8.92 4.56
CA ASP A 43 -7.86 -10.24 4.00
C ASP A 43 -7.43 -11.18 5.14
N HIS A 44 -8.36 -12.01 5.61
CA HIS A 44 -8.08 -12.99 6.65
C HIS A 44 -7.55 -14.29 6.02
N LEU A 45 -6.55 -14.95 6.60
CA LEU A 45 -6.20 -16.32 6.14
C LEU A 45 -7.23 -17.36 6.62
N ASP A 46 -7.98 -17.01 7.66
CA ASP A 46 -8.99 -17.86 8.28
C ASP A 46 -10.12 -16.97 8.79
N PHE A 47 -11.18 -16.83 8.00
CA PHE A 47 -12.35 -16.04 8.39
C PHE A 47 -13.21 -16.75 9.44
N ASP A 48 -13.19 -18.08 9.45
CA ASP A 48 -13.90 -18.90 10.44
C ASP A 48 -13.35 -18.70 11.86
N TYR A 49 -12.11 -18.20 12.00
CA TYR A 49 -11.58 -17.72 13.28
C TYR A 49 -12.50 -16.67 13.91
N GLN A 50 -13.06 -15.76 13.11
CA GLN A 50 -14.01 -14.73 13.55
C GLN A 50 -15.42 -15.29 13.76
N LEU A 51 -15.86 -16.21 12.88
CA LEU A 51 -17.21 -16.78 12.97
C LEU A 51 -17.37 -17.71 14.19
N SER A 52 -16.29 -18.39 14.58
CA SER A 52 -16.28 -19.26 15.76
C SER A 52 -16.19 -18.50 17.09
N GLY A 53 -15.90 -17.20 17.07
CA GLY A 53 -15.70 -16.38 18.27
C GLY A 53 -14.35 -16.64 18.97
N MET A 54 -13.45 -17.40 18.36
CA MET A 54 -12.15 -17.74 18.94
C MET A 54 -11.27 -16.50 19.17
N GLU A 55 -11.46 -15.44 18.40
CA GLU A 55 -10.75 -14.18 18.58
C GLU A 55 -11.04 -13.47 19.89
N SER A 56 -12.19 -13.77 20.50
CA SER A 56 -12.63 -13.19 21.76
C SER A 56 -12.12 -14.00 22.95
N GLU A 57 -11.48 -15.15 22.72
CA GLU A 57 -10.93 -15.99 23.78
C GLU A 57 -9.51 -15.54 24.16
N LEU A 58 -9.29 -15.34 25.47
CA LEU A 58 -7.96 -15.03 25.99
C LEU A 58 -7.06 -16.26 25.89
N VAL A 59 -6.04 -16.19 25.02
CA VAL A 59 -5.06 -17.27 24.89
C VAL A 59 -4.10 -17.29 26.08
N SER A 60 -3.78 -16.12 26.65
CA SER A 60 -2.79 -15.98 27.73
C SER A 60 -3.24 -14.93 28.75
N GLY A 61 -2.73 -15.04 29.98
CA GLY A 61 -3.15 -14.19 31.10
C GLY A 61 -3.79 -14.98 32.24
N ALA A 62 -4.17 -14.28 33.31
CA ALA A 62 -4.80 -14.86 34.48
C ALA A 62 -6.12 -15.60 34.16
N ASP A 63 -6.86 -15.08 33.19
CA ASP A 63 -8.18 -15.56 32.79
C ASP A 63 -8.13 -16.50 31.57
N SER A 64 -6.94 -16.93 31.14
CA SER A 64 -6.83 -17.91 30.07
C SER A 64 -7.34 -19.28 30.51
N LYS A 65 -8.11 -19.94 29.65
CA LYS A 65 -8.57 -21.32 29.85
C LYS A 65 -7.52 -22.37 29.50
N TYR A 66 -6.42 -21.97 28.84
CA TYR A 66 -5.40 -22.89 28.35
C TYR A 66 -4.39 -23.22 29.46
N ASN A 67 -3.85 -24.44 29.42
CA ASN A 67 -2.75 -24.83 30.30
C ASN A 67 -1.50 -24.00 29.97
N ILE A 68 -0.76 -23.56 30.99
CA ILE A 68 0.48 -22.79 30.83
C ILE A 68 1.51 -23.52 29.96
N ASP A 69 1.60 -24.85 30.08
CA ASP A 69 2.52 -25.66 29.27
C ASP A 69 2.14 -25.61 27.79
N ASP A 70 0.83 -25.60 27.47
CA ASP A 70 0.36 -25.51 26.09
C ASP A 70 0.56 -24.10 25.51
N ILE A 71 0.43 -23.06 26.32
CA ILE A 71 0.74 -21.68 25.93
C ILE A 71 2.24 -21.55 25.61
N ILE A 72 3.12 -22.04 26.51
CA ILE A 72 4.57 -21.95 26.35
C ILE A 72 5.03 -22.74 25.12
N GLN A 73 4.45 -23.91 24.87
CA GLN A 73 4.83 -24.78 23.75
C GLN A 73 4.08 -24.48 22.44
N SER A 74 3.24 -23.44 22.42
CA SER A 74 2.42 -23.05 21.26
C SER A 74 1.55 -24.21 20.73
N ARG A 75 0.88 -24.91 21.66
CA ARG A 75 0.00 -26.06 21.39
C ARG A 75 -1.45 -25.79 21.74
N THR A 76 -1.81 -24.54 22.03
CA THR A 76 -3.21 -24.20 22.24
C THR A 76 -4.02 -24.43 20.95
N ALA A 77 -5.34 -24.59 21.08
CA ALA A 77 -6.20 -24.68 19.90
C ALA A 77 -6.08 -23.45 18.99
N HIS A 78 -5.81 -22.28 19.58
CA HIS A 78 -5.51 -21.04 18.87
C HIS A 78 -4.22 -21.16 18.03
N ASP A 79 -3.13 -21.61 18.65
CA ASP A 79 -1.84 -21.78 17.96
C ASP A 79 -1.90 -22.74 16.79
N VAL A 80 -2.57 -23.89 16.98
CA VAL A 80 -2.78 -24.89 15.94
C VAL A 80 -3.56 -24.28 14.79
N ARG A 81 -4.69 -23.62 15.08
CA ARG A 81 -5.53 -22.99 14.05
C ARG A 81 -4.79 -21.92 13.25
N MET A 82 -4.03 -21.05 13.91
CA MET A 82 -3.26 -20.00 13.23
C MET A 82 -2.13 -20.56 12.37
N ARG A 83 -1.51 -21.66 12.78
CA ARG A 83 -0.50 -22.39 11.98
C ARG A 83 -1.16 -23.05 10.77
N ASP A 84 -2.27 -23.74 10.99
CA ASP A 84 -3.04 -24.42 9.96
C ASP A 84 -3.58 -23.43 8.93
N ALA A 85 -4.02 -22.23 9.35
CA ALA A 85 -4.44 -21.16 8.44
C ALA A 85 -3.35 -20.74 7.45
N VAL A 86 -2.07 -20.84 7.83
CA VAL A 86 -0.93 -20.60 6.93
C VAL A 86 -0.64 -21.83 6.08
N THR A 87 -0.51 -23.01 6.68
CA THR A 87 -0.11 -24.22 5.95
C THR A 87 -1.18 -24.69 4.95
N ASN A 88 -2.46 -24.49 5.27
CA ASN A 88 -3.58 -24.88 4.42
C ASN A 88 -3.73 -23.98 3.17
N THR A 89 -3.05 -22.83 3.10
CA THR A 89 -3.02 -22.03 1.88
C THR A 89 -2.38 -22.78 0.71
N GLY A 90 -1.49 -23.75 1.00
CA GLY A 90 -0.70 -24.44 -0.03
C GLY A 90 0.26 -23.53 -0.79
N TRP A 91 0.50 -22.29 -0.33
CA TRP A 91 1.41 -21.37 -1.00
C TRP A 91 2.87 -21.84 -0.87
N PRO A 92 3.72 -21.73 -1.90
CA PRO A 92 4.97 -22.52 -1.95
C PRO A 92 6.04 -22.26 -0.88
N LEU A 93 5.83 -21.37 0.10
CA LEU A 93 6.74 -21.19 1.25
C LEU A 93 6.09 -21.43 2.63
N VAL A 94 4.75 -21.45 2.74
CA VAL A 94 3.90 -21.74 3.92
C VAL A 94 4.52 -21.67 5.35
N GLN A 95 5.30 -20.62 5.66
CA GLN A 95 6.00 -20.55 6.95
C GLN A 95 5.91 -19.14 7.58
N PRO A 96 5.44 -19.05 8.85
CA PRO A 96 5.52 -17.80 9.59
C PRO A 96 6.94 -17.55 10.10
N PHE A 97 7.35 -16.29 10.08
CA PHE A 97 8.59 -15.79 10.67
C PHE A 97 8.26 -14.84 11.83
N GLU A 98 8.73 -15.17 13.02
CA GLU A 98 8.61 -14.33 14.21
C GLU A 98 9.87 -13.47 14.39
N ALA A 99 9.73 -12.14 14.38
CA ALA A 99 10.86 -11.23 14.50
C ALA A 99 11.36 -11.11 15.95
N ALA A 100 12.07 -12.13 16.45
CA ALA A 100 12.70 -12.19 17.77
C ALA A 100 13.92 -13.15 17.78
N PRO A 101 14.85 -13.01 18.75
CA PRO A 101 14.91 -11.99 19.80
C PRO A 101 15.37 -10.62 19.27
N LEU A 102 14.79 -9.54 19.82
CA LEU A 102 15.15 -8.15 19.51
C LEU A 102 15.76 -7.46 20.71
N ARG A 103 16.78 -6.62 20.48
CA ARG A 103 17.37 -5.77 21.50
C ARG A 103 16.57 -4.46 21.61
N ALA A 104 16.61 -3.81 22.77
CA ALA A 104 16.07 -2.46 22.91
C ALA A 104 16.66 -1.53 21.83
N GLY A 105 15.78 -0.77 21.16
CA GLY A 105 16.13 0.09 20.04
C GLY A 105 16.08 -0.58 18.66
N SER A 106 15.69 -1.86 18.57
CA SER A 106 15.61 -2.58 17.30
C SER A 106 14.46 -2.08 16.42
N VAL A 107 14.66 -2.19 15.10
CA VAL A 107 13.67 -1.85 14.08
C VAL A 107 13.42 -3.06 13.19
N VAL A 108 12.17 -3.38 12.95
CA VAL A 108 11.75 -4.38 11.95
C VAL A 108 11.17 -3.66 10.75
N LEU A 109 11.72 -3.94 9.57
CA LEU A 109 11.24 -3.45 8.28
C LEU A 109 10.62 -4.60 7.50
N TYR A 110 9.39 -4.43 7.05
CA TYR A 110 8.73 -5.39 6.16
C TYR A 110 7.78 -4.65 5.22
N SER A 111 7.41 -5.23 4.08
CA SER A 111 6.43 -4.57 3.22
C SER A 111 5.02 -4.84 3.74
N HIS A 112 4.21 -3.78 3.76
CA HIS A 112 2.85 -3.78 4.31
C HIS A 112 1.96 -4.89 3.74
N ASN A 113 2.21 -5.29 2.50
CA ASN A 113 1.42 -6.26 1.78
C ASN A 113 1.74 -7.73 2.17
N THR A 114 2.68 -7.99 3.07
CA THR A 114 2.78 -9.35 3.64
C THR A 114 1.65 -9.61 4.60
N PHE A 115 1.21 -10.86 4.68
CA PHE A 115 0.43 -11.30 5.83
C PHE A 115 1.26 -11.12 7.10
N HIS A 116 0.68 -10.47 8.08
CA HIS A 116 1.32 -10.17 9.36
C HIS A 116 0.31 -10.18 10.49
N ARG A 117 0.77 -10.48 11.70
CA ARG A 117 -0.05 -10.44 12.92
C ARG A 117 0.76 -10.09 14.15
N GLY A 118 0.08 -9.54 15.15
CA GLY A 118 0.57 -9.55 16.52
C GLY A 118 0.30 -10.92 17.16
N ASN A 119 1.29 -11.47 17.87
CA ASN A 119 1.11 -12.72 18.61
C ASN A 119 0.67 -12.48 20.05
N HIS A 120 0.00 -13.47 20.65
CA HIS A 120 -0.21 -13.48 22.08
C HIS A 120 1.12 -13.77 22.80
N ARG A 121 1.22 -13.32 24.06
CA ARG A 121 2.41 -13.55 24.88
C ARG A 121 2.44 -14.99 25.36
N ARG A 122 3.62 -15.59 25.49
CA ARG A 122 3.83 -16.95 26.01
C ARG A 122 4.55 -16.96 27.36
N ASP A 123 5.08 -15.81 27.77
CA ASP A 123 5.74 -15.62 29.06
C ASP A 123 4.75 -15.40 30.23
N ASP A 124 5.21 -15.65 31.46
CA ASP A 124 4.36 -15.60 32.66
C ASP A 124 3.70 -14.22 32.82
N TRP A 125 2.38 -14.22 32.78
CA TRP A 125 1.55 -13.01 32.87
C TRP A 125 1.76 -12.20 34.13
N ARG A 126 2.23 -12.84 35.21
CA ARG A 126 2.56 -12.17 36.47
C ARG A 126 3.72 -11.18 36.34
N THR A 127 4.56 -11.33 35.31
CA THR A 127 5.74 -10.50 35.06
C THR A 127 5.50 -9.43 33.98
N TRP A 128 4.29 -9.34 33.41
CA TRP A 128 4.02 -8.45 32.29
C TRP A 128 4.16 -6.96 32.64
N GLN A 129 3.95 -6.59 33.90
CA GLN A 129 4.15 -5.22 34.38
C GLN A 129 5.64 -4.83 34.36
N ASP A 130 6.52 -5.75 34.75
CA ASP A 130 7.97 -5.55 34.74
C ASP A 130 8.57 -5.72 33.33
N ASN A 131 7.84 -6.39 32.43
CA ASN A 131 8.24 -6.68 31.05
C ASN A 131 7.19 -6.13 30.06
N PRO A 132 7.04 -4.81 29.90
CA PRO A 132 6.06 -4.24 29.00
C PRO A 132 6.38 -4.58 27.54
N ARG A 133 5.33 -4.81 26.74
CA ARG A 133 5.45 -5.07 25.30
C ARG A 133 4.65 -4.04 24.53
N PHE A 134 5.35 -3.13 23.87
CA PHE A 134 4.77 -2.13 22.97
C PHE A 134 5.70 -1.88 21.79
N MET A 135 5.18 -1.29 20.72
CA MET A 135 5.98 -0.90 19.57
C MET A 135 5.38 0.34 18.93
N TRP A 136 6.24 1.12 18.30
CA TRP A 136 5.84 2.27 17.50
C TRP A 136 5.81 1.84 16.05
N ARG A 137 4.63 1.94 15.44
CA ARG A 137 4.43 1.61 14.02
C ARG A 137 4.53 2.89 13.20
N PHE A 138 5.39 2.87 12.19
CA PHE A 138 5.53 3.94 11.23
C PHE A 138 5.28 3.42 9.83
N TRP A 139 4.56 4.22 9.03
CA TRP A 139 4.43 3.96 7.61
C TRP A 139 5.49 4.74 6.85
N LEU A 140 6.37 4.00 6.19
CA LEU A 140 7.37 4.56 5.30
C LEU A 140 6.88 4.44 3.87
N TYR A 141 6.70 5.57 3.22
CA TYR A 141 6.29 5.61 1.82
C TYR A 141 7.43 6.12 0.96
N ARG A 142 7.61 5.48 -0.18
CA ARG A 142 8.54 5.97 -1.20
C ARG A 142 7.94 7.18 -1.92
N THR A 143 8.62 8.32 -1.87
CA THR A 143 8.23 9.57 -2.55
C THR A 143 8.87 9.75 -3.92
N THR A 144 9.82 8.89 -4.30
CA THR A 144 10.47 8.81 -5.62
C THR A 144 10.29 7.42 -6.22
N ASP A 145 10.32 7.29 -7.54
CA ASP A 145 10.42 5.97 -8.18
C ASP A 145 11.90 5.57 -8.34
N PRO A 146 12.23 4.27 -8.40
CA PRO A 146 13.59 3.84 -8.65
C PRO A 146 13.97 4.25 -10.08
N VAL A 147 15.13 4.89 -10.22
CA VAL A 147 15.67 5.33 -11.50
C VAL A 147 16.88 4.46 -11.82
N SER A 148 17.08 4.11 -13.09
CA SER A 148 18.25 3.34 -13.49
C SER A 148 19.54 4.09 -13.11
N ALA A 149 20.30 3.52 -12.17
CA ALA A 149 21.56 4.09 -11.69
C ALA A 149 22.74 3.89 -12.68
N GLY A 150 22.50 3.26 -13.83
CA GLY A 150 23.54 2.98 -14.83
C GLY A 150 22.97 2.63 -16.21
N SER A 151 23.86 2.53 -17.21
CA SER A 151 23.52 2.22 -18.61
C SER A 151 23.41 0.72 -18.89
N ALA A 152 23.97 -0.14 -18.03
CA ALA A 152 23.93 -1.60 -18.20
C ALA A 152 22.75 -2.20 -17.42
N PRO A 153 22.01 -3.17 -18.02
CA PRO A 153 20.95 -3.86 -17.30
C PRO A 153 21.52 -4.63 -16.09
N PRO A 154 20.77 -4.75 -14.98
CA PRO A 154 21.21 -5.55 -13.85
C PRO A 154 21.46 -6.99 -14.30
N ALA A 155 22.48 -7.63 -13.74
CA ALA A 155 22.76 -9.04 -14.00
C ALA A 155 21.50 -9.89 -13.68
N GLU A 156 21.18 -10.81 -14.59
CA GLU A 156 20.07 -11.75 -14.37
C GLU A 156 20.40 -12.64 -13.16
N VAL A 157 19.45 -12.74 -12.24
CA VAL A 157 19.60 -13.55 -11.03
C VAL A 157 19.09 -14.96 -11.33
N HIS A 158 19.88 -15.96 -10.94
CA HIS A 158 19.47 -17.36 -11.01
C HIS A 158 18.53 -17.71 -9.86
N TRP A 159 17.22 -17.56 -10.09
CA TRP A 159 16.19 -17.78 -9.07
C TRP A 159 15.86 -19.25 -8.79
N ASN A 160 16.47 -20.18 -9.52
CA ASN A 160 16.20 -21.63 -9.45
C ASN A 160 16.92 -22.36 -8.30
N SER A 161 17.81 -21.69 -7.55
CA SER A 161 18.34 -22.21 -6.29
C SER A 161 18.94 -21.08 -5.45
N PRO A 162 18.10 -20.19 -4.87
CA PRO A 162 18.60 -19.07 -4.06
C PRO A 162 19.25 -19.54 -2.74
N GLY A 163 19.06 -20.82 -2.38
CA GLY A 163 19.54 -21.42 -1.13
C GLY A 163 18.67 -21.04 0.06
N MET A 164 19.25 -21.13 1.26
CA MET A 164 18.60 -20.72 2.51
C MET A 164 18.61 -19.19 2.63
N ASP A 165 17.46 -18.58 2.90
CA ASP A 165 17.41 -17.18 3.30
C ASP A 165 18.05 -17.02 4.69
N PRO A 166 19.15 -16.25 4.83
CA PRO A 166 19.88 -16.17 6.10
C PRO A 166 19.09 -15.46 7.20
N LEU A 167 18.05 -14.70 6.87
CA LEU A 167 17.21 -14.02 7.86
C LEU A 167 16.12 -14.94 8.40
N THR A 168 15.38 -15.60 7.51
CA THR A 168 14.19 -16.38 7.88
C THR A 168 14.47 -17.87 8.04
N ASN A 169 15.65 -18.35 7.60
CA ASN A 169 15.97 -19.77 7.44
C ASN A 169 14.95 -20.54 6.60
N ILE A 170 14.26 -19.86 5.67
CA ILE A 170 13.40 -20.51 4.69
C ILE A 170 14.28 -21.02 3.54
N ASP A 171 14.09 -22.29 3.16
CA ASP A 171 14.73 -22.85 1.98
C ASP A 171 14.03 -22.32 0.73
N LEU A 172 14.69 -21.44 -0.01
CA LEU A 172 14.14 -20.89 -1.24
C LEU A 172 14.42 -21.78 -2.45
N SER A 173 15.19 -22.87 -2.30
CA SER A 173 15.49 -23.80 -3.39
C SER A 173 14.25 -24.57 -3.86
N GLU A 174 13.22 -24.67 -3.01
CA GLU A 174 11.92 -25.27 -3.33
C GLU A 174 10.94 -24.26 -3.96
N ALA A 175 11.33 -22.98 -4.11
CA ALA A 175 10.46 -21.96 -4.68
C ALA A 175 10.14 -22.25 -6.16
N GLY A 176 8.87 -22.52 -6.45
CA GLY A 176 8.39 -22.82 -7.80
C GLY A 176 8.51 -21.64 -8.77
N GLU A 177 8.47 -21.94 -10.07
CA GLU A 177 8.57 -20.94 -11.14
C GLU A 177 7.50 -19.84 -11.11
N ASP A 178 6.33 -20.14 -10.56
CA ASP A 178 5.24 -19.16 -10.40
C ASP A 178 5.58 -18.05 -9.40
N ILE A 179 6.43 -18.34 -8.42
CA ILE A 179 6.94 -17.34 -7.47
C ILE A 179 8.13 -16.61 -8.07
N THR A 180 9.10 -17.34 -8.60
CA THR A 180 10.38 -16.76 -9.00
C THR A 180 10.25 -15.78 -10.16
N VAL A 181 9.25 -15.95 -11.03
CA VAL A 181 8.93 -14.97 -12.09
C VAL A 181 8.47 -13.62 -11.51
N VAL A 182 7.72 -13.62 -10.41
CA VAL A 182 7.27 -12.41 -9.71
C VAL A 182 8.46 -11.73 -9.05
N TRP A 183 9.31 -12.50 -8.36
CA TRP A 183 10.54 -11.98 -7.76
C TRP A 183 11.49 -11.38 -8.79
N ARG A 184 11.66 -12.04 -9.94
CA ARG A 184 12.45 -11.53 -11.07
C ARG A 184 11.95 -10.15 -11.51
N TYR A 185 10.64 -9.99 -11.70
CA TYR A 185 10.05 -8.71 -12.08
C TYR A 185 10.37 -7.62 -11.06
N HIS A 186 10.08 -7.87 -9.78
CA HIS A 186 10.27 -6.84 -8.76
C HIS A 186 11.74 -6.54 -8.50
N HIS A 187 12.63 -7.54 -8.54
CA HIS A 187 14.06 -7.31 -8.45
C HIS A 187 14.54 -6.39 -9.59
N TYR A 188 14.12 -6.67 -10.83
CA TYR A 188 14.47 -5.82 -11.96
C TYR A 188 13.90 -4.40 -11.81
N TRP A 189 12.61 -4.28 -11.51
CA TRP A 189 11.93 -2.99 -11.32
C TRP A 189 12.56 -2.17 -10.18
N MET A 190 12.93 -2.79 -9.06
CA MET A 190 13.59 -2.09 -7.95
C MET A 190 14.97 -1.53 -8.33
N LYS A 191 15.63 -2.12 -9.33
CA LYS A 191 16.95 -1.70 -9.81
C LYS A 191 16.89 -0.68 -10.95
N THR A 192 15.83 -0.73 -11.77
CA THR A 192 15.78 0.02 -13.04
C THR A 192 14.58 0.94 -13.19
N GLY A 193 13.50 0.72 -12.43
CA GLY A 193 12.19 1.33 -12.66
C GLY A 193 11.45 0.81 -13.89
N GLN A 194 11.95 -0.25 -14.53
CA GLN A 194 11.43 -0.78 -15.80
C GLN A 194 10.94 -2.22 -15.66
N THR A 195 10.26 -2.71 -16.70
CA THR A 195 9.91 -4.12 -16.85
C THR A 195 11.12 -4.93 -17.31
N PRO A 196 11.32 -6.16 -16.83
CA PRO A 196 12.43 -7.00 -17.27
C PRO A 196 12.26 -7.43 -18.73
N PRO A 197 13.36 -7.77 -19.44
CA PRO A 197 13.26 -8.40 -20.75
C PRO A 197 12.52 -9.75 -20.66
N PRO A 198 12.07 -10.32 -21.79
CA PRO A 198 11.46 -11.64 -21.82
C PRO A 198 12.28 -12.68 -21.07
N ARG A 199 11.60 -13.61 -20.41
CA ARG A 199 12.27 -14.60 -19.54
C ARG A 199 13.20 -15.53 -20.34
N PRO A 200 14.30 -16.01 -19.74
CA PRO A 200 15.24 -16.91 -20.42
C PRO A 200 14.55 -18.14 -21.03
N GLY A 201 15.04 -18.60 -22.18
CA GLY A 201 14.51 -19.77 -22.90
C GLY A 201 13.35 -19.48 -23.86
N ILE A 202 12.64 -18.36 -23.70
CA ILE A 202 11.48 -18.04 -24.56
C ILE A 202 11.85 -17.65 -26.00
N SER A 203 13.08 -17.20 -26.21
CA SER A 203 13.63 -16.90 -27.53
C SER A 203 13.95 -18.16 -28.36
N VAL A 204 13.99 -19.33 -27.71
CA VAL A 204 14.41 -20.60 -28.32
C VAL A 204 13.21 -21.43 -28.77
N ILE A 205 12.00 -21.15 -28.27
CA ILE A 205 10.78 -21.87 -28.64
C ILE A 205 10.12 -21.30 -29.90
N SER A 206 9.49 -22.17 -30.68
CA SER A 206 8.76 -21.79 -31.89
C SER A 206 7.52 -20.91 -31.58
N PRO A 207 7.02 -20.11 -32.55
CA PRO A 207 5.78 -19.36 -32.39
C PRO A 207 4.58 -20.25 -31.99
N GLU A 208 4.49 -21.46 -32.53
CA GLU A 208 3.46 -22.43 -32.20
C GLU A 208 3.56 -22.91 -30.75
N GLU A 209 4.76 -23.21 -30.26
CA GLU A 209 5.00 -23.59 -28.86
C GLU A 209 4.71 -22.44 -27.92
N ARG A 210 5.10 -21.22 -28.28
CA ARG A 210 4.80 -20.01 -27.52
C ARG A 210 3.30 -19.80 -27.38
N LYS A 211 2.55 -20.00 -28.47
CA LYS A 211 1.08 -19.94 -28.44
C LYS A 211 0.47 -21.02 -27.53
N LYS A 212 0.94 -22.26 -27.63
CA LYS A 212 0.50 -23.36 -26.75
C LYS A 212 0.79 -23.05 -25.27
N GLU A 213 1.96 -22.48 -24.97
CA GLU A 213 2.27 -22.04 -23.62
C GLU A 213 1.35 -20.91 -23.18
N ALA A 214 1.07 -19.93 -24.05
CA ALA A 214 0.13 -18.85 -23.76
C ALA A 214 -1.26 -19.37 -23.40
N ASP A 215 -1.78 -20.33 -24.16
CA ASP A 215 -3.08 -20.95 -23.91
C ASP A 215 -3.09 -21.70 -22.57
N ARG A 216 -2.00 -22.41 -22.24
CA ARG A 216 -1.82 -23.08 -20.94
C ARG A 216 -1.78 -22.08 -19.78
N LEU A 217 -1.01 -20.99 -19.92
CA LEU A 217 -0.91 -19.95 -18.90
C LEU A 217 -2.23 -19.20 -18.74
N PHE A 218 -2.97 -18.97 -19.83
CA PHE A 218 -4.29 -18.38 -19.76
C PHE A 218 -5.29 -19.28 -19.02
N ALA A 219 -5.24 -20.60 -19.21
CA ALA A 219 -6.01 -21.54 -18.40
C ALA A 219 -5.58 -21.52 -16.92
N GLN A 220 -4.28 -21.45 -16.65
CA GLN A 220 -3.72 -21.34 -15.29
C GLN A 220 -4.15 -20.04 -14.59
N LEU A 221 -4.22 -18.93 -15.31
CA LEU A 221 -4.75 -17.64 -14.83
C LEU A 221 -6.21 -17.74 -14.36
N HIS A 222 -6.98 -18.69 -14.92
CA HIS A 222 -8.38 -18.94 -14.56
C HIS A 222 -8.55 -20.07 -13.55
N ALA A 223 -7.47 -20.61 -12.97
CA ALA A 223 -7.54 -21.66 -11.96
C ALA A 223 -8.45 -21.23 -10.80
N LYS A 224 -9.24 -22.18 -10.29
CA LYS A 224 -10.23 -21.97 -9.22
C LYS A 224 -9.60 -22.20 -7.85
N TYR A 225 -10.31 -21.73 -6.82
CA TYR A 225 -9.95 -21.84 -5.40
C TYR A 225 -8.74 -21.00 -4.98
N ASP A 226 -8.60 -20.74 -3.69
CA ASP A 226 -7.61 -19.80 -3.14
C ASP A 226 -6.19 -20.37 -3.16
N GLU A 227 -6.03 -21.68 -3.05
CA GLU A 227 -4.72 -22.35 -3.16
C GLU A 227 -4.05 -22.14 -4.52
N ALA A 228 -4.84 -21.82 -5.56
CA ALA A 228 -4.32 -21.51 -6.89
C ALA A 228 -3.88 -20.05 -7.07
N GLU A 229 -3.93 -19.22 -6.02
CA GLU A 229 -3.49 -17.82 -6.09
C GLU A 229 -2.05 -17.65 -6.62
N PRO A 230 -1.04 -18.40 -6.13
CA PRO A 230 0.31 -18.30 -6.67
C PRO A 230 0.36 -18.69 -8.15
N ALA A 231 -0.42 -19.68 -8.56
CA ALA A 231 -0.48 -20.12 -9.95
C ALA A 231 -1.10 -19.06 -10.87
N ARG A 232 -2.15 -18.34 -10.42
CA ARG A 232 -2.76 -17.26 -11.19
C ARG A 232 -1.82 -16.08 -11.37
N ILE A 233 -1.21 -15.61 -10.29
CA ILE A 233 -0.25 -14.50 -10.32
C ILE A 233 0.98 -14.89 -11.15
N GLY A 234 1.55 -16.07 -10.92
CA GLY A 234 2.66 -16.60 -11.71
C GLY A 234 2.35 -16.66 -13.20
N ALA A 235 1.15 -17.13 -13.57
CA ALA A 235 0.72 -17.17 -14.96
C ALA A 235 0.66 -15.78 -15.61
N ALA A 236 0.14 -14.77 -14.91
CA ALA A 236 0.09 -13.40 -15.42
C ALA A 236 1.49 -12.82 -15.69
N TYR A 237 2.45 -13.02 -14.79
CA TYR A 237 3.83 -12.55 -14.97
C TYR A 237 4.61 -13.37 -16.03
N LYS A 238 4.30 -14.67 -16.18
CA LYS A 238 4.85 -15.50 -17.25
C LYS A 238 4.32 -15.08 -18.62
N LEU A 239 3.03 -14.73 -18.72
CA LEU A 239 2.44 -14.13 -19.93
C LEU A 239 3.10 -12.79 -20.24
N ALA A 240 3.27 -11.91 -19.25
CA ALA A 240 3.91 -10.61 -19.45
C ALA A 240 5.36 -10.71 -19.99
N SER A 241 6.08 -11.77 -19.62
CA SER A 241 7.48 -11.98 -20.00
C SER A 241 7.67 -12.98 -21.16
N MET A 242 6.63 -13.29 -21.93
CA MET A 242 6.66 -14.30 -22.99
C MET A 242 7.23 -13.82 -24.34
N GLY A 243 7.60 -12.55 -24.46
CA GLY A 243 8.16 -11.98 -25.70
C GLY A 243 7.18 -11.87 -26.88
N ASP A 244 5.88 -12.03 -26.64
CA ASP A 244 4.79 -11.71 -27.57
C ASP A 244 3.78 -10.81 -26.86
N THR A 245 4.08 -9.51 -26.85
CA THR A 245 3.30 -8.52 -26.10
C THR A 245 1.85 -8.43 -26.60
N ALA A 246 1.63 -8.51 -27.92
CA ALA A 246 0.29 -8.42 -28.48
C ALA A 246 -0.59 -9.58 -28.00
N LEU A 247 -0.05 -10.80 -27.97
CA LEU A 247 -0.75 -11.96 -27.45
C LEU A 247 -1.01 -11.84 -25.94
N ALA A 248 -0.01 -11.41 -25.16
CA ALA A 248 -0.12 -11.21 -23.72
C ALA A 248 -1.20 -10.18 -23.36
N VAL A 249 -1.19 -9.01 -24.02
CA VAL A 249 -2.19 -7.94 -23.84
C VAL A 249 -3.59 -8.43 -24.21
N ARG A 250 -3.73 -9.16 -25.32
CA ARG A 250 -5.04 -9.71 -25.73
C ARG A 250 -5.60 -10.66 -24.68
N LEU A 251 -4.80 -11.62 -24.20
CA LEU A 251 -5.25 -12.62 -23.24
C LEU A 251 -5.56 -11.98 -21.88
N MET A 252 -4.65 -11.21 -21.32
CA MET A 252 -4.88 -10.58 -20.02
C MET A 252 -5.92 -9.45 -20.09
N GLY A 253 -6.08 -8.79 -21.25
CA GLY A 253 -7.17 -7.86 -21.51
C GLY A 253 -8.55 -8.54 -21.47
N GLN A 254 -8.67 -9.80 -21.89
CA GLN A 254 -9.89 -10.59 -21.68
C GLN A 254 -10.10 -10.92 -20.20
N ALA A 255 -9.05 -11.39 -19.52
CA ALA A 255 -9.11 -11.75 -18.10
C ALA A 255 -9.39 -10.56 -17.17
N LEU A 256 -9.04 -9.33 -17.58
CA LEU A 256 -9.36 -8.10 -16.86
C LEU A 256 -10.88 -7.89 -16.68
N TYR A 257 -11.70 -8.52 -17.53
CA TYR A 257 -13.16 -8.46 -17.49
C TYR A 257 -13.80 -9.75 -16.93
N ASP A 258 -13.02 -10.68 -16.36
CA ASP A 258 -13.57 -11.87 -15.71
C ASP A 258 -14.40 -11.50 -14.47
N ASP A 259 -15.41 -12.30 -14.13
CA ASP A 259 -16.26 -12.07 -12.96
C ASP A 259 -15.51 -12.26 -11.64
N ARG A 260 -14.46 -13.08 -11.58
CA ARG A 260 -13.68 -13.30 -10.36
C ARG A 260 -12.64 -12.21 -10.16
N GLU A 261 -12.65 -11.61 -8.96
CA GLU A 261 -11.67 -10.59 -8.56
C GLU A 261 -10.24 -11.09 -8.72
N SER A 262 -9.96 -12.32 -8.26
CA SER A 262 -8.60 -12.88 -8.28
C SER A 262 -8.02 -13.02 -9.69
N VAL A 263 -8.88 -13.30 -10.69
CA VAL A 263 -8.48 -13.34 -12.10
C VAL A 263 -8.21 -11.93 -12.63
N ARG A 264 -9.12 -10.98 -12.37
CA ARG A 264 -8.95 -9.58 -12.80
C ARG A 264 -7.70 -8.94 -12.21
N ARG A 265 -7.42 -9.19 -10.93
CA ARG A 265 -6.27 -8.64 -10.22
C ARG A 265 -4.96 -9.22 -10.75
N ALA A 266 -4.90 -10.55 -10.91
CA ALA A 266 -3.75 -11.19 -11.55
C ALA A 266 -3.52 -10.64 -12.97
N ALA A 267 -4.57 -10.52 -13.78
CA ALA A 267 -4.50 -9.92 -15.12
C ALA A 267 -4.04 -8.46 -15.10
N THR A 268 -4.49 -7.66 -14.13
CA THR A 268 -4.06 -6.27 -13.94
C THR A 268 -2.56 -6.20 -13.66
N TYR A 269 -2.04 -7.01 -12.73
CA TYR A 269 -0.60 -7.05 -12.45
C TYR A 269 0.22 -7.55 -13.63
N GLY A 270 -0.26 -8.54 -14.36
CA GLY A 270 0.39 -9.02 -15.59
C GLY A 270 0.43 -7.96 -16.69
N LEU A 271 -0.67 -7.23 -16.91
CA LEU A 271 -0.70 -6.11 -17.87
C LEU A 271 0.21 -4.96 -17.42
N ILE A 272 0.31 -4.67 -16.12
CA ILE A 272 1.30 -3.70 -15.60
C ILE A 272 2.72 -4.19 -15.92
N ALA A 273 2.97 -5.49 -15.75
CA ALA A 273 4.27 -6.09 -16.03
C ALA A 273 4.62 -6.15 -17.53
N VAL A 274 3.63 -6.08 -18.42
CA VAL A 274 3.83 -5.84 -19.86
C VAL A 274 4.38 -4.43 -20.10
N GLY A 275 3.88 -3.43 -19.34
CA GLY A 275 4.32 -2.05 -19.43
C GLY A 275 3.47 -1.20 -20.41
N PRO A 276 4.07 -0.18 -21.06
CA PRO A 276 3.34 0.83 -21.84
C PRO A 276 2.43 0.28 -22.95
N ASP A 277 2.74 -0.89 -23.51
CA ASP A 277 1.95 -1.51 -24.58
C ASP A 277 0.52 -1.89 -24.13
N ALA A 278 0.27 -2.02 -22.82
CA ALA A 278 -1.06 -2.28 -22.26
C ALA A 278 -1.93 -1.01 -22.10
N THR A 279 -1.41 0.18 -22.41
CA THR A 279 -2.08 1.46 -22.13
C THR A 279 -3.48 1.55 -22.74
N ASN A 280 -3.67 1.12 -23.99
CA ASN A 280 -4.98 1.17 -24.64
C ASN A 280 -6.01 0.29 -23.92
N THR A 281 -5.59 -0.89 -23.45
CA THR A 281 -6.45 -1.78 -22.65
C THR A 281 -6.86 -1.11 -21.33
N PHE A 282 -5.96 -0.38 -20.68
CA PHE A 282 -6.29 0.36 -19.47
C PHE A 282 -7.22 1.55 -19.73
N LEU A 283 -6.97 2.32 -20.79
CA LEU A 283 -7.85 3.43 -21.20
C LEU A 283 -9.27 2.93 -21.46
N GLU A 284 -9.42 1.83 -22.21
CA GLU A 284 -10.72 1.18 -22.41
C GLU A 284 -11.35 0.77 -21.08
N ALA A 285 -10.59 0.09 -20.21
CA ALA A 285 -11.07 -0.34 -18.90
C ALA A 285 -11.56 0.81 -18.02
N THR A 286 -10.97 2.01 -18.11
CA THR A 286 -11.46 3.19 -17.37
C THR A 286 -12.88 3.63 -17.76
N THR A 287 -13.38 3.19 -18.91
CA THR A 287 -14.73 3.50 -19.42
C THR A 287 -15.74 2.36 -19.19
N SER A 288 -15.29 1.24 -18.64
CA SER A 288 -16.14 0.05 -18.42
C SER A 288 -17.37 0.35 -17.56
N PRO A 289 -18.54 -0.25 -17.85
CA PRO A 289 -19.69 -0.18 -16.96
C PRO A 289 -19.41 -0.85 -15.60
N VAL A 290 -18.47 -1.80 -15.55
CA VAL A 290 -18.11 -2.54 -14.33
C VAL A 290 -17.14 -1.71 -13.49
N LYS A 291 -17.60 -1.32 -12.29
CA LYS A 291 -16.83 -0.53 -11.30
C LYS A 291 -15.42 -1.09 -11.08
N TRP A 292 -15.32 -2.39 -10.82
CA TRP A 292 -14.03 -3.02 -10.50
C TRP A 292 -13.06 -3.10 -11.67
N VAL A 293 -13.55 -3.14 -12.91
CA VAL A 293 -12.71 -3.02 -14.11
C VAL A 293 -12.19 -1.60 -14.25
N ARG A 294 -13.03 -0.58 -14.00
CA ARG A 294 -12.56 0.82 -13.95
C ARG A 294 -11.48 1.02 -12.89
N LYS A 295 -11.62 0.40 -11.71
CA LYS A 295 -10.63 0.45 -10.62
C LYS A 295 -9.27 -0.07 -11.12
N GLY A 296 -9.26 -1.25 -11.75
CA GLY A 296 -8.07 -1.86 -12.33
C GLY A 296 -7.42 -0.98 -13.41
N GLY A 297 -8.23 -0.44 -14.34
CA GLY A 297 -7.75 0.47 -15.38
C GLY A 297 -7.07 1.73 -14.81
N VAL A 298 -7.74 2.44 -13.89
CA VAL A 298 -7.19 3.67 -13.28
C VAL A 298 -5.93 3.39 -12.46
N TYR A 299 -5.91 2.30 -11.69
CA TYR A 299 -4.72 1.88 -10.96
C TYR A 299 -3.54 1.62 -11.90
N ALA A 300 -3.76 0.84 -12.95
CA ALA A 300 -2.70 0.41 -13.86
C ALA A 300 -2.14 1.53 -14.75
N LEU A 301 -2.96 2.52 -15.12
CA LEU A 301 -2.48 3.74 -15.80
C LEU A 301 -1.36 4.44 -14.99
N GLY A 302 -1.48 4.45 -13.66
CA GLY A 302 -0.49 5.06 -12.77
C GLY A 302 0.87 4.36 -12.78
N ASP A 303 0.87 3.03 -12.89
CA ASP A 303 2.08 2.21 -12.75
C ASP A 303 2.80 1.98 -14.09
N ALA A 304 2.06 1.78 -15.19
CA ALA A 304 2.64 1.28 -16.44
C ALA A 304 2.57 2.23 -17.65
N SER A 305 1.58 3.13 -17.68
CA SER A 305 1.32 3.92 -18.90
C SER A 305 2.29 5.10 -19.08
N PRO A 306 2.50 5.57 -20.32
CA PRO A 306 3.29 6.76 -20.61
C PRO A 306 2.76 8.01 -19.89
N LEU A 307 3.67 8.94 -19.60
CA LEU A 307 3.36 10.22 -18.97
C LEU A 307 2.95 11.22 -20.05
N ASN A 308 1.67 11.21 -20.42
CA ASN A 308 1.10 12.09 -21.44
C ASN A 308 -0.29 12.63 -21.03
N ASP A 309 -0.80 13.59 -21.81
CA ASP A 309 -2.08 14.25 -21.52
C ASP A 309 -3.27 13.29 -21.58
N GLU A 310 -3.28 12.32 -22.49
CA GLU A 310 -4.39 11.36 -22.63
C GLU A 310 -4.58 10.54 -21.34
N VAL A 311 -3.50 9.96 -20.84
CA VAL A 311 -3.49 9.19 -19.58
C VAL A 311 -3.88 10.09 -18.41
N LEU A 312 -3.32 11.29 -18.34
CA LEU A 312 -3.64 12.25 -17.29
C LEU A 312 -5.15 12.61 -17.30
N GLN A 313 -5.71 12.93 -18.47
CA GLN A 313 -7.12 13.31 -18.58
C GLN A 313 -8.07 12.16 -18.26
N ALA A 314 -7.71 10.92 -18.59
CA ALA A 314 -8.49 9.75 -18.19
C ALA A 314 -8.59 9.64 -16.65
N VAL A 315 -7.47 9.79 -15.95
CA VAL A 315 -7.42 9.73 -14.48
C VAL A 315 -8.15 10.93 -13.85
N ILE A 316 -7.91 12.15 -14.33
CA ILE A 316 -8.61 13.36 -13.86
C ILE A 316 -10.12 13.21 -14.03
N THR A 317 -10.57 12.66 -15.16
CA THR A 317 -12.00 12.45 -15.42
C THR A 317 -12.61 11.49 -14.41
N ARG A 318 -11.92 10.41 -14.05
CA ARG A 318 -12.37 9.46 -13.02
C ARG A 318 -12.39 10.09 -11.64
N LEU A 319 -11.35 10.83 -11.22
CA LEU A 319 -11.38 11.60 -9.98
C LEU A 319 -12.53 12.62 -9.94
N ARG A 320 -12.87 13.21 -11.09
CA ARG A 320 -13.88 14.27 -11.17
C ARG A 320 -15.31 13.77 -11.15
N THR A 321 -15.58 12.66 -11.82
CA THR A 321 -16.96 12.30 -12.23
C THR A 321 -17.34 10.85 -11.98
N ASP A 322 -16.43 9.98 -11.52
CA ASP A 322 -16.82 8.59 -11.29
C ASP A 322 -17.86 8.53 -10.15
N PRO A 323 -18.98 7.80 -10.33
CA PRO A 323 -19.99 7.68 -9.29
C PRO A 323 -19.45 7.03 -8.02
N SER A 324 -18.44 6.16 -8.13
CA SER A 324 -17.93 5.44 -6.98
C SER A 324 -16.76 6.13 -6.29
N VAL A 325 -16.86 6.27 -4.96
CA VAL A 325 -15.83 6.78 -4.06
C VAL A 325 -14.54 5.97 -4.19
N TYR A 326 -14.64 4.64 -4.37
CA TYR A 326 -13.49 3.75 -4.55
C TYR A 326 -12.66 4.14 -5.76
N ILE A 327 -13.31 4.46 -6.88
CA ILE A 327 -12.62 4.83 -8.13
C ILE A 327 -12.00 6.20 -8.01
N ARG A 328 -12.71 7.16 -7.39
CA ARG A 328 -12.16 8.50 -7.13
C ARG A 328 -10.96 8.44 -6.19
N SER A 329 -11.00 7.59 -5.17
CA SER A 329 -9.88 7.37 -4.25
C SER A 329 -8.66 6.81 -4.96
N VAL A 330 -8.84 5.79 -5.81
CA VAL A 330 -7.75 5.23 -6.63
C VAL A 330 -7.22 6.29 -7.60
N ALA A 331 -8.10 7.05 -8.26
CA ALA A 331 -7.69 8.12 -9.17
C ALA A 331 -6.85 9.20 -8.47
N ALA A 332 -7.19 9.59 -7.24
CA ALA A 332 -6.39 10.52 -6.45
C ALA A 332 -4.97 9.97 -6.21
N GLY A 333 -4.85 8.71 -5.76
CA GLY A 333 -3.55 8.05 -5.60
C GLY A 333 -2.77 7.91 -6.91
N THR A 334 -3.46 7.58 -8.01
CA THR A 334 -2.88 7.46 -9.35
C THR A 334 -2.26 8.79 -9.82
N LEU A 335 -2.88 9.94 -9.58
CA LEU A 335 -2.28 11.24 -9.90
C LEU A 335 -0.97 11.49 -9.13
N GLY A 336 -0.90 11.06 -7.87
CA GLY A 336 0.34 11.04 -7.10
C GLY A 336 1.41 10.14 -7.72
N CYS A 337 1.03 8.94 -8.20
CA CYS A 337 1.94 8.06 -8.94
C CYS A 337 2.44 8.68 -10.25
N LEU A 338 1.56 9.25 -11.07
CA LEU A 338 1.95 9.92 -12.32
C LEU A 338 2.93 11.07 -12.06
N GLY A 339 2.63 11.93 -11.09
CA GLY A 339 3.54 13.03 -10.75
C GLY A 339 4.86 12.55 -10.15
N ARG A 340 4.85 11.54 -9.28
CA ARG A 340 6.09 10.92 -8.73
C ARG A 340 6.95 10.31 -9.83
N ARG A 341 6.34 9.59 -10.78
CA ARG A 341 7.02 9.02 -11.95
C ARG A 341 7.59 10.11 -12.84
N ALA A 342 6.83 11.18 -13.08
CA ALA A 342 7.29 12.31 -13.88
C ALA A 342 8.54 12.95 -13.30
N ILE A 343 8.56 13.16 -11.98
CA ILE A 343 9.71 13.70 -11.26
C ILE A 343 10.87 12.71 -11.25
N GLY A 344 10.63 11.44 -10.94
CA GLY A 344 11.70 10.43 -10.86
C GLY A 344 12.38 10.19 -12.20
N THR A 345 11.64 10.24 -13.31
CA THR A 345 12.17 9.98 -14.66
C THR A 345 12.56 11.24 -15.42
N SER A 346 12.21 12.43 -14.91
CA SER A 346 12.26 13.71 -15.64
C SER A 346 11.52 13.71 -16.98
N VAL A 347 10.53 12.81 -17.15
CA VAL A 347 9.66 12.74 -18.33
C VAL A 347 8.27 13.22 -17.94
N GLY A 348 7.67 14.14 -18.69
CA GLY A 348 6.31 14.62 -18.39
C GLY A 348 6.21 15.48 -17.13
N GLU A 349 7.31 16.09 -16.67
CA GLU A 349 7.34 17.04 -15.54
C GLU A 349 6.30 18.15 -15.67
N SER A 350 5.99 18.58 -16.90
CA SER A 350 4.94 19.57 -17.20
C SER A 350 3.53 19.15 -16.79
N LEU A 351 3.31 17.85 -16.51
CA LEU A 351 2.02 17.32 -16.04
C LEU A 351 1.81 17.53 -14.53
N VAL A 352 2.88 17.72 -13.74
CA VAL A 352 2.81 17.82 -12.28
C VAL A 352 1.87 18.94 -11.80
N PRO A 353 1.90 20.16 -12.37
CA PRO A 353 0.94 21.20 -11.99
C PRO A 353 -0.52 20.80 -12.25
N ALA A 354 -0.79 20.06 -13.34
CA ALA A 354 -2.13 19.59 -13.66
C ALA A 354 -2.60 18.47 -12.72
N CYS A 355 -1.70 17.56 -12.31
CA CYS A 355 -1.97 16.59 -11.24
C CYS A 355 -2.37 17.31 -9.94
N LEU A 356 -1.56 18.29 -9.50
CA LEU A 356 -1.84 19.05 -8.27
C LEU A 356 -3.15 19.82 -8.34
N ASN A 357 -3.43 20.50 -9.45
CA ASN A 357 -4.69 21.23 -9.61
C ASN A 357 -5.90 20.29 -9.52
N ALA A 358 -5.85 19.10 -10.12
CA ALA A 358 -6.93 18.12 -10.03
C ALA A 358 -7.11 17.57 -8.61
N LEU A 359 -6.01 17.34 -7.89
CA LEU A 359 -6.02 16.92 -6.48
C LEU A 359 -6.60 18.01 -5.58
N VAL A 360 -6.18 19.26 -5.73
CA VAL A 360 -6.70 20.41 -4.98
C VAL A 360 -8.20 20.62 -5.25
N GLN A 361 -8.62 20.53 -6.51
CA GLN A 361 -10.03 20.66 -6.88
C GLN A 361 -10.92 19.54 -6.31
N SER A 362 -10.37 18.35 -6.03
CA SER A 362 -11.16 17.29 -5.39
C SER A 362 -11.41 17.58 -3.92
N LEU A 363 -10.52 18.30 -3.24
CA LEU A 363 -10.67 18.65 -1.82
C LEU A 363 -11.89 19.54 -1.53
N SER A 364 -12.41 20.31 -2.47
CA SER A 364 -13.65 21.08 -2.22
C SER A 364 -14.93 20.30 -2.54
N ARG A 365 -14.80 19.18 -3.25
CA ARG A 365 -15.92 18.36 -3.74
C ARG A 365 -16.17 17.12 -2.90
N GLU A 366 -15.11 16.54 -2.35
CA GLU A 366 -15.19 15.29 -1.61
C GLU A 366 -15.55 15.53 -0.15
N GLU A 367 -16.53 14.79 0.32
CA GLU A 367 -17.05 14.88 1.67
C GLU A 367 -16.32 13.93 2.62
N ASN A 368 -16.35 14.30 3.90
CA ASN A 368 -16.01 13.39 4.99
C ASN A 368 -17.22 12.51 5.30
N ARG A 369 -16.98 11.22 5.50
CA ARG A 369 -18.01 10.20 5.77
C ARG A 369 -17.70 9.47 7.07
N LEU A 370 -18.73 8.91 7.69
CA LEU A 370 -18.53 7.94 8.77
C LEU A 370 -17.85 6.69 8.20
N CYS A 371 -16.98 6.06 8.99
CA CYS A 371 -16.46 4.75 8.63
C CYS A 371 -17.60 3.72 8.56
N MET A 372 -17.44 2.72 7.71
CA MET A 372 -18.46 1.71 7.43
C MET A 372 -19.02 0.99 8.66
N SER A 373 -18.20 0.71 9.68
CA SER A 373 -18.67 0.09 10.93
C SER A 373 -19.71 0.96 11.65
N ARG A 374 -19.47 2.27 11.71
CA ARG A 374 -20.39 3.25 12.32
C ARG A 374 -21.60 3.50 11.44
N ALA A 375 -21.39 3.68 10.14
CA ALA A 375 -22.49 3.92 9.19
C ALA A 375 -23.50 2.75 9.17
N GLN A 376 -23.01 1.52 9.34
CA GLN A 376 -23.84 0.31 9.28
C GLN A 376 -24.25 -0.22 10.66
N GLY A 377 -23.66 0.28 11.76
CA GLY A 377 -23.87 -0.26 13.11
C GLY A 377 -23.38 -1.70 13.27
N ARG A 378 -22.27 -2.06 12.60
CA ARG A 378 -21.72 -3.43 12.54
C ARG A 378 -20.25 -3.42 12.95
N SER A 379 -19.77 -4.56 13.45
CA SER A 379 -18.33 -4.78 13.63
C SER A 379 -17.60 -4.59 12.29
N ILE A 380 -16.44 -3.92 12.33
CA ILE A 380 -15.61 -3.63 11.15
C ILE A 380 -15.27 -4.87 10.33
N LYS A 381 -15.28 -6.05 10.95
CA LYS A 381 -14.99 -7.33 10.30
C LYS A 381 -16.12 -7.84 9.40
N PHE A 382 -17.33 -7.29 9.54
CA PHE A 382 -18.55 -7.76 8.86
C PHE A 382 -19.25 -6.67 8.04
N VAL A 383 -18.64 -5.49 7.91
CA VAL A 383 -19.16 -4.38 7.12
C VAL A 383 -19.25 -4.73 5.64
N ARG A 384 -19.98 -3.93 4.86
CA ARG A 384 -19.96 -4.00 3.39
C ARG A 384 -19.39 -2.73 2.78
N PRO A 385 -18.68 -2.81 1.65
CA PRO A 385 -18.16 -1.62 1.00
C PRO A 385 -19.32 -0.89 0.30
N THR A 386 -19.53 0.39 0.62
CA THR A 386 -20.55 1.22 -0.06
C THR A 386 -19.98 2.60 -0.36
N ASP A 387 -20.55 3.29 -1.35
CA ASP A 387 -20.12 4.65 -1.70
C ASP A 387 -20.63 5.72 -0.69
N ASP A 388 -21.46 5.34 0.27
CA ASP A 388 -22.05 6.23 1.28
C ASP A 388 -21.24 6.28 2.59
N CYS A 389 -20.24 5.40 2.75
CA CYS A 389 -19.39 5.33 3.94
C CYS A 389 -17.92 5.25 3.57
N ASP A 390 -17.05 5.59 4.53
CA ASP A 390 -15.61 5.47 4.34
C ASP A 390 -15.11 4.04 4.57
N VAL A 391 -14.12 3.65 3.76
CA VAL A 391 -13.52 2.31 3.70
C VAL A 391 -12.39 2.13 4.70
N CYS A 392 -11.85 3.21 5.27
CA CYS A 392 -10.74 3.08 6.18
C CYS A 392 -11.20 2.51 7.53
N GLU A 393 -10.50 1.48 7.99
CA GLU A 393 -10.72 0.81 9.28
C GLU A 393 -10.31 1.66 10.49
N GLY A 394 -9.69 2.83 10.25
CA GLY A 394 -9.25 3.74 11.30
C GLY A 394 -10.44 4.45 11.95
N ASN A 395 -10.82 3.92 13.11
CA ASN A 395 -11.99 4.21 13.92
C ASN A 395 -12.22 5.69 14.27
N GLY A 396 -13.46 5.97 14.69
CA GLY A 396 -13.92 7.23 15.26
C GLY A 396 -13.33 7.54 16.63
N ILE A 397 -12.00 7.67 16.69
CA ILE A 397 -11.25 8.18 17.82
C ILE A 397 -11.79 9.57 18.13
N ASP A 398 -12.29 9.73 19.34
CA ASP A 398 -12.57 11.05 19.89
C ASP A 398 -11.24 11.60 20.43
N TYR A 399 -10.73 12.64 19.78
CA TYR A 399 -9.51 13.31 20.20
C TYR A 399 -9.74 14.26 21.39
N GLY A 400 -10.97 14.33 21.92
CA GLY A 400 -11.36 15.28 22.96
C GLY A 400 -11.41 16.73 22.45
N LEU A 401 -11.36 16.93 21.13
CA LEU A 401 -11.29 18.23 20.48
C LEU A 401 -12.53 18.41 19.63
N ALA A 402 -13.39 19.36 20.01
CA ALA A 402 -14.70 19.60 19.38
C ALA A 402 -14.67 19.81 17.86
N ARG A 403 -13.52 20.22 17.31
CA ARG A 403 -13.30 20.37 15.87
C ARG A 403 -13.27 19.03 15.11
N PHE A 404 -12.71 17.98 15.70
CA PHE A 404 -12.45 16.73 14.99
C PHE A 404 -13.60 15.75 15.18
N GLU A 405 -14.27 15.45 14.07
CA GLU A 405 -15.35 14.49 14.04
C GLU A 405 -14.80 13.09 13.71
N PRO A 406 -15.51 12.01 14.11
CA PRO A 406 -15.13 10.64 13.81
C PRO A 406 -15.44 10.26 12.35
N VAL A 407 -14.88 11.04 11.43
CA VAL A 407 -15.12 10.96 9.99
C VAL A 407 -13.80 10.78 9.23
N ARG A 408 -13.89 10.14 8.08
CA ARG A 408 -12.78 9.82 7.19
C ARG A 408 -13.16 10.15 5.75
N SER A 409 -12.17 10.20 4.86
CA SER A 409 -12.46 10.36 3.44
C SER A 409 -11.32 9.80 2.61
N ALA A 410 -11.49 8.58 2.11
CA ALA A 410 -10.51 7.88 1.30
C ALA A 410 -10.04 8.74 0.12
N VAL A 411 -10.95 9.49 -0.52
CA VAL A 411 -10.59 10.38 -1.64
C VAL A 411 -9.76 11.57 -1.17
N ARG A 412 -10.19 12.30 -0.13
CA ARG A 412 -9.44 13.46 0.38
C ARG A 412 -8.08 13.06 0.93
N GLU A 413 -8.02 11.93 1.65
CA GLU A 413 -6.79 11.42 2.23
C GLU A 413 -5.79 10.96 1.18
N ASN A 414 -6.24 10.21 0.15
CA ASN A 414 -5.38 9.86 -0.99
C ASN A 414 -4.97 11.10 -1.79
N ALA A 415 -5.85 12.12 -1.88
CA ALA A 415 -5.53 13.36 -2.56
C ALA A 415 -4.45 14.14 -1.81
N LEU A 416 -4.62 14.34 -0.50
CA LEU A 416 -3.66 15.04 0.35
C LEU A 416 -2.34 14.28 0.48
N TRP A 417 -2.39 12.94 0.59
CA TRP A 417 -1.19 12.11 0.53
C TRP A 417 -0.43 12.28 -0.79
N SER A 418 -1.14 12.32 -1.92
CA SER A 418 -0.54 12.61 -3.22
C SER A 418 0.05 14.02 -3.28
N ILE A 419 -0.62 15.01 -2.68
CA ILE A 419 -0.09 16.37 -2.56
C ILE A 419 1.18 16.39 -1.70
N VAL A 420 1.24 15.65 -0.57
CA VAL A 420 2.46 15.50 0.25
C VAL A 420 3.63 14.97 -0.57
N ILE A 421 3.39 13.93 -1.39
CA ILE A 421 4.41 13.37 -2.28
C ILE A 421 4.93 14.46 -3.23
N LEU A 422 4.04 15.16 -3.94
CA LEU A 422 4.44 16.16 -4.94
C LEU A 422 5.11 17.39 -4.30
N CYS A 423 4.64 17.82 -3.13
CA CYS A 423 5.24 18.92 -2.36
C CYS A 423 6.64 18.61 -1.83
N SER A 424 7.03 17.33 -1.77
CA SER A 424 8.38 16.93 -1.32
C SER A 424 9.48 17.25 -2.32
N HIS A 425 9.15 17.69 -3.54
CA HIS A 425 10.08 17.85 -4.67
C HIS A 425 10.39 19.31 -5.04
N GLY A 426 10.03 20.27 -4.18
CA GLY A 426 10.35 21.69 -4.38
C GLY A 426 9.30 22.44 -5.21
N THR A 427 9.46 23.76 -5.33
CA THR A 427 8.41 24.63 -5.88
C THR A 427 8.48 24.81 -7.39
N LYS A 428 9.66 24.63 -7.98
CA LYS A 428 9.89 24.72 -9.43
C LYS A 428 8.99 23.75 -10.20
N ILE A 429 8.88 22.51 -9.75
CA ILE A 429 8.07 21.48 -10.42
C ILE A 429 6.56 21.70 -10.24
N ILE A 430 6.18 22.29 -9.11
CA ILE A 430 4.79 22.62 -8.80
C ILE A 430 4.30 23.78 -9.68
N GLY A 431 5.20 24.73 -9.96
CA GLY A 431 4.98 25.80 -10.92
C GLY A 431 3.67 26.56 -10.68
N SER A 432 2.80 26.57 -11.68
CA SER A 432 1.54 27.32 -11.66
C SER A 432 0.52 26.84 -10.62
N ALA A 433 0.69 25.64 -10.06
CA ALA A 433 -0.20 25.11 -9.03
C ALA A 433 0.18 25.54 -7.60
N LEU A 434 1.28 26.28 -7.41
CA LEU A 434 1.81 26.57 -6.07
C LEU A 434 0.83 27.37 -5.22
N GLU A 435 0.30 28.47 -5.76
CA GLU A 435 -0.58 29.37 -5.02
C GLU A 435 -1.90 28.67 -4.63
N SER A 436 -2.55 28.00 -5.58
CA SER A 436 -3.79 27.25 -5.33
C SER A 436 -3.59 26.13 -4.31
N THR A 437 -2.44 25.44 -4.38
CA THR A 437 -2.08 24.40 -3.41
C THR A 437 -1.89 24.98 -2.01
N VAL A 438 -1.13 26.06 -1.86
CA VAL A 438 -0.91 26.71 -0.55
C VAL A 438 -2.23 27.18 0.07
N VAL A 439 -3.12 27.78 -0.74
CA VAL A 439 -4.44 28.24 -0.27
C VAL A 439 -5.28 27.05 0.21
N ALA A 440 -5.40 25.99 -0.59
CA ALA A 440 -6.21 24.82 -0.24
C ALA A 440 -5.68 24.09 1.00
N LEU A 441 -4.35 23.96 1.15
CA LEU A 441 -3.75 23.33 2.33
C LEU A 441 -4.04 24.14 3.61
N LYS A 442 -3.94 25.47 3.55
CA LYS A 442 -4.31 26.34 4.69
C LYS A 442 -5.77 26.19 5.07
N GLU A 443 -6.67 26.12 4.09
CA GLU A 443 -8.10 25.91 4.31
C GLU A 443 -8.37 24.56 5.00
N VAL A 444 -7.75 23.48 4.54
CA VAL A 444 -7.85 22.16 5.20
C VAL A 444 -7.32 22.23 6.64
N ILE A 445 -6.16 22.86 6.86
CA ILE A 445 -5.57 23.00 8.20
C ILE A 445 -6.48 23.79 9.14
N ARG A 446 -7.24 24.77 8.64
CA ARG A 446 -8.12 25.60 9.47
C ARG A 446 -9.50 24.97 9.72
N GLU A 447 -10.10 24.36 8.71
CA GLU A 447 -11.54 24.06 8.72
C GLU A 447 -11.86 22.55 8.70
N ASP A 448 -10.95 21.68 8.22
CA ASP A 448 -11.30 20.26 8.05
C ASP A 448 -11.52 19.58 9.41
N LYS A 449 -12.53 18.71 9.43
CA LYS A 449 -12.99 17.92 10.58
C LYS A 449 -12.34 16.54 10.63
N ASN A 450 -11.76 16.09 9.51
CA ASN A 450 -10.94 14.89 9.46
C ASN A 450 -9.50 15.23 9.86
N VAL A 451 -9.13 14.81 11.06
CA VAL A 451 -7.80 15.01 11.64
C VAL A 451 -6.66 14.47 10.78
N ILE A 452 -6.89 13.40 10.00
CA ILE A 452 -5.90 12.80 9.12
C ILE A 452 -5.65 13.72 7.92
N CYS A 453 -6.71 14.31 7.35
CA CYS A 453 -6.60 15.33 6.32
C CYS A 453 -5.81 16.55 6.82
N VAL A 454 -6.08 17.01 8.05
CA VAL A 454 -5.33 18.11 8.67
C VAL A 454 -3.84 17.74 8.79
N GLY A 455 -3.52 16.56 9.29
CA GLY A 455 -2.14 16.09 9.41
C GLY A 455 -1.39 16.04 8.07
N PHE A 456 -2.01 15.50 7.02
CA PHE A 456 -1.40 15.51 5.68
C PHE A 456 -1.25 16.93 5.13
N ALA A 457 -2.23 17.81 5.35
CA ALA A 457 -2.15 19.18 4.88
C ALA A 457 -1.02 19.97 5.57
N MET A 458 -0.85 19.77 6.87
CA MET A 458 0.29 20.32 7.62
C MET A 458 1.62 19.82 7.09
N ASP A 459 1.76 18.51 6.84
CA ASP A 459 3.01 17.93 6.32
C ASP A 459 3.32 18.46 4.91
N ALA A 460 2.34 18.49 4.01
CA ALA A 460 2.52 19.06 2.67
C ALA A 460 2.97 20.52 2.71
N LEU A 461 2.30 21.35 3.53
CA LEU A 461 2.62 22.77 3.65
C LEU A 461 4.00 23.01 4.28
N ASN A 462 4.34 22.20 5.28
CA ASN A 462 5.66 22.21 5.91
C ASN A 462 6.77 21.84 4.92
N ARG A 463 6.56 20.83 4.07
CA ARG A 463 7.50 20.44 3.02
C ARG A 463 7.71 21.55 2.00
N LEU A 464 6.64 22.22 1.54
CA LEU A 464 6.77 23.39 0.66
C LEU A 464 7.61 24.51 1.28
N ALA A 465 7.45 24.73 2.59
CA ALA A 465 8.13 25.80 3.30
C ALA A 465 9.61 25.49 3.61
N ASN A 466 9.93 24.21 3.86
CA ASN A 466 11.20 23.82 4.48
C ASN A 466 12.03 22.84 3.66
N LEU A 467 11.44 22.03 2.77
CA LEU A 467 12.18 21.18 1.85
C LEU A 467 12.38 21.92 0.53
N ARG A 468 13.63 22.22 0.23
CA ARG A 468 14.04 22.81 -1.05
C ARG A 468 15.29 22.07 -1.54
N PRO A 469 15.39 21.75 -2.85
CA PRO A 469 16.66 21.40 -3.47
C PRO A 469 17.72 22.48 -3.16
N GLU A 470 18.96 22.09 -2.94
CA GLU A 470 20.04 22.99 -2.49
C GLU A 470 20.27 24.19 -3.44
N ASP A 471 19.93 24.02 -4.72
CA ASP A 471 20.14 25.01 -5.79
C ASP A 471 18.88 25.85 -6.14
N GLU A 472 17.76 25.70 -5.42
CA GLU A 472 16.51 26.41 -5.73
C GLU A 472 16.37 27.72 -4.93
N GLU A 473 16.34 28.87 -5.62
CA GLU A 473 16.01 30.15 -4.99
C GLU A 473 14.58 30.16 -4.45
N ALA A 474 14.42 30.67 -3.23
CA ALA A 474 13.13 30.72 -2.58
C ALA A 474 12.22 31.79 -3.21
N LEU A 475 11.09 31.38 -3.77
CA LEU A 475 10.06 32.30 -4.23
C LEU A 475 9.53 33.16 -3.07
N PRO A 476 9.13 34.43 -3.29
CA PRO A 476 8.60 35.29 -2.24
C PRO A 476 7.45 34.67 -1.44
N LEU A 477 6.56 33.94 -2.11
CA LEU A 477 5.47 33.20 -1.48
C LEU A 477 5.98 32.14 -0.49
N VAL A 478 7.07 31.44 -0.81
CA VAL A 478 7.66 30.39 0.03
C VAL A 478 8.37 31.01 1.25
N ILE A 479 9.04 32.14 1.05
CA ILE A 479 9.67 32.89 2.15
C ILE A 479 8.61 33.37 3.15
N ASP A 480 7.52 33.95 2.65
CA ASP A 480 6.39 34.36 3.49
C ASP A 480 5.74 33.17 4.19
N LEU A 481 5.52 32.07 3.46
CA LEU A 481 4.99 30.83 4.01
C LEU A 481 5.87 30.30 5.15
N GLN A 482 7.19 30.20 4.94
CA GLN A 482 8.13 29.71 5.95
C GLN A 482 8.13 30.58 7.21
N LYS A 483 8.00 31.91 7.06
CA LYS A 483 7.92 32.85 8.17
C LYS A 483 6.62 32.67 8.97
N ASN A 484 5.51 32.44 8.29
CA ASN A 484 4.17 32.37 8.91
C ASN A 484 3.72 30.94 9.26
N LEU A 485 4.46 29.91 8.83
CA LEU A 485 4.10 28.50 9.00
C LEU A 485 3.71 28.15 10.44
N PRO A 486 4.46 28.53 11.50
CA PRO A 486 4.08 28.16 12.86
C PRO A 486 2.69 28.67 13.25
N LYS A 487 2.36 29.92 12.90
CA LYS A 487 1.03 30.50 13.16
C LYS A 487 -0.09 29.76 12.42
N ILE A 488 0.19 29.33 11.18
CA ILE A 488 -0.76 28.55 10.37
C ILE A 488 -1.00 27.18 11.02
N LEU A 489 0.06 26.52 11.51
CA LEU A 489 -0.06 25.22 12.18
C LEU A 489 -0.86 25.31 13.49
N GLU A 490 -0.79 26.45 14.19
CA GLU A 490 -1.59 26.75 15.39
C GLU A 490 -3.08 27.04 15.10
N GLU A 491 -3.48 27.25 13.84
CA GLU A 491 -4.90 27.34 13.48
C GLU A 491 -5.63 25.99 13.67
N SER A 492 -4.88 24.90 13.83
CA SER A 492 -5.39 23.60 14.28
C SER A 492 -5.22 23.43 15.79
N PRO A 493 -6.16 22.79 16.49
CA PRO A 493 -6.00 22.48 17.91
C PRO A 493 -5.03 21.32 18.17
N MET A 494 -4.48 20.66 17.14
CA MET A 494 -3.52 19.56 17.26
C MET A 494 -2.47 19.61 16.16
N GLN A 495 -1.22 19.31 16.52
CA GLN A 495 -0.07 19.26 15.61
C GLN A 495 0.72 17.95 15.79
N SER A 496 1.15 17.38 14.67
CA SER A 496 2.01 16.20 14.62
C SER A 496 3.49 16.59 14.61
N TRP A 497 3.97 17.21 15.69
CA TRP A 497 5.31 17.83 15.73
C TRP A 497 6.45 16.90 15.30
N GLU A 498 6.47 15.63 15.69
CA GLU A 498 7.54 14.72 15.27
C GLU A 498 7.54 14.47 13.76
N ALA A 499 6.35 14.36 13.16
CA ALA A 499 6.22 14.20 11.71
C ALA A 499 6.66 15.48 10.98
N LEU A 500 6.28 16.66 11.50
CA LEU A 500 6.66 17.95 10.92
C LEU A 500 8.17 18.20 10.98
N VAL A 501 8.83 17.83 12.08
CA VAL A 501 10.30 17.90 12.18
C VAL A 501 10.96 17.00 11.13
N ARG A 502 10.45 15.77 10.94
CA ARG A 502 10.93 14.87 9.88
C ARG A 502 10.66 15.41 8.46
N GLY A 503 9.61 16.21 8.30
CA GLY A 503 9.31 16.95 7.08
C GLY A 503 10.14 18.23 6.86
N GLY A 504 11.15 18.50 7.70
CA GLY A 504 12.07 19.63 7.56
C GLY A 504 11.84 20.81 8.52
N LEU A 505 10.83 20.74 9.40
CA LEU A 505 10.62 21.79 10.39
C LEU A 505 11.80 21.82 11.38
N ASN A 506 12.38 23.00 11.59
CA ASN A 506 13.50 23.15 12.53
C ASN A 506 13.02 22.94 13.98
N ALA A 507 13.49 21.87 14.61
CA ALA A 507 13.16 21.52 16.00
C ALA A 507 13.53 22.61 17.03
N GLY A 508 14.55 23.43 16.77
CA GLY A 508 14.91 24.55 17.65
C GLY A 508 13.81 25.62 17.75
N LYS A 509 13.01 25.80 16.68
CA LYS A 509 11.86 26.70 16.67
C LYS A 509 10.66 26.15 17.46
N LEU A 510 10.68 24.88 17.86
CA LEU A 510 9.62 24.25 18.66
C LEU A 510 9.79 24.49 20.16
N SER A 511 10.98 24.93 20.62
CA SER A 511 11.23 25.18 22.04
C SER A 511 10.34 26.28 22.66
N ASP A 512 9.78 27.16 21.82
CA ASP A 512 8.81 28.19 22.21
C ASP A 512 7.36 27.65 22.34
N TYR A 513 7.09 26.48 21.77
CA TYR A 513 5.79 25.81 21.79
C TYR A 513 5.83 24.75 22.89
N GLN A 514 5.42 25.13 24.10
CA GLN A 514 5.31 24.21 25.22
C GLN A 514 4.51 22.97 24.79
N LEU A 515 5.19 21.82 24.75
CA LEU A 515 4.52 20.52 24.77
C LEU A 515 3.58 20.54 25.98
N PRO A 516 2.26 20.28 25.80
CA PRO A 516 1.36 20.18 26.92
C PRO A 516 1.97 19.20 27.93
N SER A 517 2.09 19.65 29.17
CA SER A 517 2.51 18.80 30.28
C SER A 517 1.55 17.60 30.29
N GLN A 518 2.09 16.39 30.11
CA GLN A 518 1.32 15.16 30.28
C GLN A 518 0.82 15.02 31.72
#